data_AF-A0A1G5F450-F1
#
_entry.id   AF-A0A1G5F450-F1
#
_cell.length_a   1.000
_cell.length_b   1.000
_cell.length_c   1.000
_cell.angle_alpha   90.00
_cell.angle_beta   90.00
_cell.angle_gamma   90.00
#
_symmetry.space_group_name_H-M   'P 1'
#
loop_
_entity.id
_entity.type
_entity.pdbx_description
1 polymer ?
#
loop_
_entity_poly.entity_id
_entity_poly.type
_entity_poly.pdbx_seq_one_letter_code
_entity_poly.pdbx_strand_id
1 'polypeptide(L)'
;MKHITLIKQTLINAALMLIILSTVVPPTSASPLDLLFGRAAVPGSELHALGTAAISQNHGDATYFTNGKGRVLEVRARTTEKGILRVSVNRVYIPRNYNGSAKSETIYDRLSQLATEKNAIRAGSYTMIDETTGWRAYLYGKQITKALDSE
;
A
#
# COMPACT_ATOMS: atom_id res chain seq x y z
N MET A 1 -16.33 -62.94 -19.39
CA MET A 1 -17.28 -61.83 -19.65
C MET A 1 -17.53 -60.89 -18.45
N LYS A 2 -16.91 -61.06 -17.27
CA LYS A 2 -17.11 -60.17 -16.09
C LYS A 2 -16.19 -58.93 -16.03
N HIS A 3 -15.04 -58.94 -16.71
CA HIS A 3 -14.04 -57.87 -16.62
C HIS A 3 -14.35 -56.64 -17.49
N ILE A 4 -15.12 -56.80 -18.57
CA ILE A 4 -15.43 -55.69 -19.50
C ILE A 4 -16.44 -54.71 -18.86
N THR A 5 -17.29 -55.21 -17.96
CA THR A 5 -18.34 -54.42 -17.29
C THR A 5 -17.77 -53.51 -16.20
N LEU A 6 -16.72 -53.95 -15.50
CA LEU A 6 -16.09 -53.17 -14.41
C LEU A 6 -15.37 -51.92 -14.93
N ILE A 7 -14.69 -52.05 -16.07
CA ILE A 7 -13.91 -50.95 -16.68
C ILE A 7 -14.84 -49.83 -17.18
N LYS A 8 -16.04 -50.18 -17.67
CA LYS A 8 -17.03 -49.18 -18.10
C LYS A 8 -17.59 -48.39 -16.92
N GLN A 9 -17.81 -49.03 -15.77
CA GLN A 9 -18.31 -48.37 -14.56
C GLN A 9 -17.29 -47.41 -13.93
N THR A 10 -16.00 -47.78 -13.92
CA THR A 10 -14.94 -46.88 -13.42
C THR A 10 -14.74 -45.67 -14.31
N LEU A 11 -14.83 -45.82 -15.63
CA LEU A 11 -14.75 -44.70 -16.57
C LEU A 11 -15.94 -43.73 -16.44
N ILE A 12 -17.16 -44.25 -16.25
CA ILE A 12 -18.36 -43.42 -16.05
C ILE A 12 -18.27 -42.65 -14.72
N ASN A 13 -17.83 -43.29 -13.63
CA ASN A 13 -17.67 -42.62 -12.34
C ASN A 13 -16.54 -41.58 -12.33
N ALA A 14 -15.46 -41.83 -13.06
CA ALA A 14 -14.37 -40.86 -13.20
C ALA A 14 -14.80 -39.62 -14.02
N ALA A 15 -15.59 -39.81 -15.07
CA ALA A 15 -16.14 -38.71 -15.87
C ALA A 15 -17.13 -37.85 -15.06
N LEU A 16 -17.94 -38.48 -14.20
CA LEU A 16 -18.90 -37.75 -13.36
C LEU A 16 -18.21 -36.90 -12.28
N MET A 17 -17.09 -37.36 -11.71
CA MET A 17 -16.28 -36.55 -10.78
C MET A 17 -15.63 -35.33 -11.45
N LEU A 18 -15.17 -35.43 -12.70
CA LEU A 18 -14.57 -34.29 -13.41
C LEU A 18 -15.58 -33.18 -13.72
N ILE A 19 -16.86 -33.55 -13.94
CA ILE A 19 -17.93 -32.58 -14.23
C ILE A 19 -18.36 -31.85 -12.94
N ILE A 20 -18.33 -32.51 -11.79
CA ILE A 20 -18.66 -31.87 -10.50
C ILE A 20 -17.54 -30.92 -10.06
N LEU A 21 -16.27 -31.19 -10.42
CA LEU A 21 -15.15 -30.30 -10.07
C LEU A 21 -15.11 -29.01 -10.89
N SER A 22 -15.80 -28.97 -12.05
CA SER A 22 -15.81 -27.80 -12.94
C SER A 22 -16.93 -26.80 -12.66
N THR A 23 -17.86 -27.10 -11.75
CA THR A 23 -19.03 -26.24 -11.46
C THR A 23 -18.92 -25.42 -10.17
N VAL A 24 -17.83 -25.53 -9.40
CA VAL A 24 -17.70 -24.88 -8.07
C VAL A 24 -16.59 -23.83 -7.99
N VAL A 25 -16.06 -23.36 -9.12
CA VAL A 25 -15.19 -22.19 -9.12
C VAL A 25 -16.02 -20.98 -9.53
N PRO A 26 -16.54 -20.17 -8.57
CA PRO A 26 -17.18 -18.92 -8.94
C PRO A 26 -16.17 -18.09 -9.75
N PRO A 27 -16.62 -17.38 -10.80
CA PRO A 27 -15.75 -16.48 -11.53
C PRO A 27 -15.19 -15.48 -10.52
N THR A 28 -13.89 -15.56 -10.28
CA THR A 28 -13.18 -14.58 -9.45
C THR A 28 -13.07 -13.32 -10.30
N SER A 29 -14.17 -12.56 -10.37
CA SER A 29 -14.23 -11.23 -10.95
C SER A 29 -13.21 -10.38 -10.23
N ALA A 30 -12.00 -10.27 -10.79
CA ALA A 30 -11.10 -9.19 -10.41
C ALA A 30 -11.77 -7.93 -10.91
N SER A 31 -12.30 -7.10 -10.01
CA SER A 31 -12.82 -5.81 -10.40
C SER A 31 -11.70 -5.07 -11.14
N PRO A 32 -11.89 -4.64 -12.41
CA PRO A 32 -10.85 -3.95 -13.17
C PRO A 32 -10.33 -2.69 -12.45
N LEU A 33 -11.14 -2.15 -11.54
CA LEU A 33 -10.82 -1.03 -10.67
C LEU A 33 -9.72 -1.34 -9.65
N ASP A 34 -9.56 -2.60 -9.25
CA ASP A 34 -8.53 -3.01 -8.29
C ASP A 34 -7.11 -2.87 -8.88
N LEU A 35 -6.96 -3.01 -10.20
CA LEU A 35 -5.67 -2.80 -10.86
C LEU A 35 -5.23 -1.33 -10.89
N LEU A 36 -6.19 -0.40 -10.82
CA LEU A 36 -5.91 1.04 -10.86
C LEU A 36 -5.35 1.57 -9.54
N PHE A 37 -5.49 0.82 -8.45
CA PHE A 37 -5.06 1.26 -7.13
C PHE A 37 -3.62 0.83 -6.83
N GLY A 38 -2.64 1.71 -7.07
CA GLY A 38 -1.25 1.53 -6.64
C GLY A 38 -0.60 0.19 -7.05
N ARG A 39 0.45 -0.22 -6.33
CA ARG A 39 1.17 -1.48 -6.56
C ARG A 39 0.74 -2.53 -5.53
N ALA A 40 0.70 -3.79 -5.94
CA ALA A 40 0.53 -4.89 -5.00
C ALA A 40 1.72 -4.93 -4.02
N ALA A 41 1.42 -5.02 -2.73
CA ALA A 41 2.42 -5.02 -1.66
C ALA A 41 2.70 -6.45 -1.20
N VAL A 42 3.94 -6.89 -1.38
CA VAL A 42 4.38 -8.24 -1.00
C VAL A 42 4.56 -8.31 0.52
N PRO A 43 4.02 -9.32 1.23
CA PRO A 43 4.24 -9.51 2.66
C PRO A 43 5.73 -9.44 3.04
N GLY A 44 6.05 -8.75 4.13
CA GLY A 44 7.42 -8.52 4.58
C GLY A 44 8.16 -7.37 3.87
N SER A 45 7.60 -6.78 2.81
CA SER A 45 8.17 -5.59 2.17
C SER A 45 7.84 -4.29 2.93
N GLU A 46 8.65 -3.25 2.71
CA GLU A 46 8.35 -1.91 3.25
C GLU A 46 7.00 -1.36 2.75
N LEU A 47 6.67 -1.63 1.48
CA LEU A 47 5.38 -1.22 0.91
C LEU A 47 4.21 -1.89 1.64
N HIS A 48 4.37 -3.15 2.04
CA HIS A 48 3.37 -3.87 2.82
C HIS A 48 3.26 -3.30 4.24
N ALA A 49 4.38 -3.01 4.90
CA ALA A 49 4.36 -2.37 6.22
C ALA A 49 3.62 -1.03 6.21
N LEU A 50 3.92 -0.16 5.22
CA LEU A 50 3.24 1.11 5.02
C LEU A 50 1.74 0.93 4.73
N GLY A 51 1.40 -0.01 3.85
CA GLY A 51 0.01 -0.28 3.49
C GLY A 51 -0.81 -0.80 4.66
N THR A 52 -0.28 -1.77 5.40
CA THR A 52 -0.94 -2.32 6.61
C THR A 52 -1.15 -1.24 7.65
N ALA A 53 -0.15 -0.37 7.87
CA ALA A 53 -0.30 0.75 8.80
C ALA A 53 -1.40 1.73 8.35
N ALA A 54 -1.48 2.06 7.06
CA ALA A 54 -2.53 2.93 6.52
C ALA A 54 -3.94 2.32 6.64
N ILE A 55 -4.09 1.01 6.38
CA ILE A 55 -5.35 0.29 6.62
C ILE A 55 -5.75 0.36 8.10
N SER A 56 -4.79 0.07 8.99
CA SER A 56 -5.02 0.03 10.43
C SER A 56 -5.39 1.39 11.01
N GLN A 57 -4.77 2.47 10.52
CA GLN A 57 -4.92 3.81 11.09
C GLN A 57 -6.12 4.57 10.51
N ASN A 58 -6.33 4.49 9.20
CA ASN A 58 -7.29 5.35 8.50
C ASN A 58 -8.12 4.58 7.46
N HIS A 59 -8.35 3.28 7.68
CA HIS A 59 -9.11 2.41 6.77
C HIS A 59 -8.57 2.38 5.32
N GLY A 60 -7.31 2.78 5.11
CA GLY A 60 -6.68 2.84 3.80
C GLY A 60 -6.75 4.20 3.10
N ASP A 61 -7.42 5.18 3.71
CA ASP A 61 -7.35 6.57 3.25
C ASP A 61 -5.96 7.17 3.49
N ALA A 62 -5.80 8.42 3.06
CA ALA A 62 -4.53 9.12 3.11
C ALA A 62 -3.93 9.08 4.52
N THR A 63 -2.77 8.44 4.64
CA THR A 63 -2.00 8.33 5.87
C THR A 63 -0.58 8.81 5.58
N TYR A 64 -0.01 9.61 6.49
CA TYR A 64 1.25 10.29 6.23
C TYR A 64 2.39 9.68 7.03
N PHE A 65 3.55 9.62 6.39
CA PHE A 65 4.75 9.03 6.97
C PHE A 65 5.98 9.90 6.70
N THR A 66 6.94 9.91 7.62
CA THR A 66 8.22 10.61 7.47
C THR A 66 9.38 9.70 7.79
N ASN A 67 10.53 9.92 7.15
CA ASN A 67 11.79 9.29 7.55
C ASN A 67 12.66 10.19 8.45
N GLY A 68 12.14 11.35 8.86
CA GLY A 68 12.87 12.34 9.64
C GLY A 68 13.93 13.14 8.89
N LYS A 69 14.14 12.86 7.60
CA LYS A 69 15.12 13.53 6.75
C LYS A 69 14.44 14.31 5.63
N GLY A 70 13.39 15.05 5.98
CA GLY A 70 12.62 15.88 5.04
C GLY A 70 11.76 15.13 4.02
N ARG A 71 11.76 13.78 4.00
CA ARG A 71 10.86 13.02 3.11
C ARG A 71 9.52 12.82 3.79
N VAL A 72 8.44 13.11 3.06
CA VAL A 72 7.08 12.84 3.48
C VAL A 72 6.40 11.96 2.44
N LEU A 73 5.72 10.92 2.90
CA LEU A 73 4.90 10.02 2.09
C LEU A 73 3.44 10.29 2.37
N GLU A 74 2.62 10.41 1.33
CA GLU A 74 1.17 10.17 1.41
C GLU A 74 0.93 8.74 0.93
N VAL A 75 0.48 7.87 1.83
CA VAL A 75 0.20 6.47 1.55
C VAL A 75 -1.31 6.24 1.58
N ARG A 76 -1.81 5.55 0.56
CA ARG A 76 -3.18 5.05 0.51
C ARG A 76 -3.14 3.55 0.26
N ALA A 77 -4.02 2.82 0.90
CA ALA A 77 -4.02 1.37 0.83
C ALA A 77 -5.43 0.82 0.64
N ARG A 78 -5.55 -0.31 -0.04
CA ARG A 78 -6.82 -1.03 -0.18
C ARG A 78 -6.54 -2.52 -0.24
N THR A 79 -7.39 -3.30 0.41
CA THR A 79 -7.42 -4.75 0.23
C THR A 79 -8.45 -5.08 -0.84
N THR A 80 -8.00 -5.77 -1.89
CA THR A 80 -8.88 -6.28 -2.96
C THR A 80 -9.76 -7.41 -2.42
N GLU A 81 -10.80 -7.78 -3.17
CA GLU A 81 -11.67 -8.92 -2.83
C GLU A 81 -10.90 -10.24 -2.72
N LYS A 82 -9.76 -10.36 -3.40
CA LYS A 82 -8.85 -11.53 -3.35
C LYS A 82 -7.89 -11.50 -2.16
N GLY A 83 -8.05 -10.55 -1.23
CA GLY A 83 -7.15 -10.38 -0.08
C GLY A 83 -5.80 -9.74 -0.41
N ILE A 84 -5.58 -9.30 -1.65
CA ILE A 84 -4.32 -8.67 -2.05
C ILE A 84 -4.30 -7.22 -1.53
N LEU A 85 -3.29 -6.87 -0.74
CA LEU A 85 -3.02 -5.51 -0.32
C LEU A 85 -2.39 -4.71 -1.46
N ARG A 86 -3.02 -3.61 -1.85
CA ARG A 86 -2.51 -2.68 -2.84
C ARG A 86 -2.28 -1.31 -2.23
N VAL A 87 -1.16 -0.70 -2.59
CA VAL A 87 -0.66 0.50 -1.92
C VAL A 87 -0.21 1.52 -2.95
N SER A 88 -0.74 2.73 -2.84
CA SER A 88 -0.29 3.90 -3.57
C SER A 88 0.56 4.76 -2.63
N VAL A 89 1.71 5.23 -3.12
CA VAL A 89 2.64 6.04 -2.34
C VAL A 89 3.05 7.23 -3.18
N ASN A 90 2.66 8.42 -2.74
CA ASN A 90 3.16 9.67 -3.28
C ASN A 90 4.25 10.21 -2.35
N ARG A 91 5.33 10.72 -2.94
CA ARG A 91 6.52 11.13 -2.20
C ARG A 91 6.84 12.58 -2.48
N VAL A 92 7.19 13.33 -1.44
CA VAL A 92 7.77 14.66 -1.57
C VAL A 92 9.03 14.75 -0.72
N TYR A 93 9.88 15.71 -1.06
CA TYR A 93 11.08 16.03 -0.32
C TYR A 93 11.10 17.52 0.00
N ILE A 94 11.42 17.81 1.26
CA ILE A 94 11.58 19.17 1.79
C ILE A 94 13.06 19.30 2.16
N PRO A 95 13.87 20.05 1.40
CA PRO A 95 15.25 20.35 1.76
C PRO A 95 15.27 21.16 3.06
N ARG A 96 16.25 20.91 3.95
CA ARG A 96 16.33 21.66 5.22
C ARG A 96 16.41 23.17 4.97
N ASN A 97 17.31 23.60 4.10
CA ASN A 97 17.51 25.02 3.77
C ASN A 97 17.08 25.34 2.32
N TYR A 98 15.80 25.10 1.99
CA TYR A 98 15.27 25.49 0.68
C TYR A 98 15.20 27.02 0.57
N ASN A 99 16.02 27.61 -0.32
CA ASN A 99 16.08 29.05 -0.59
C ASN A 99 16.22 29.96 0.65
N GLY A 100 16.95 29.53 1.68
CA GLY A 100 17.08 30.32 2.92
C GLY A 100 15.81 30.35 3.78
N SER A 101 14.82 29.51 3.49
CA SER A 101 13.50 29.59 4.13
C SER A 101 13.52 28.96 5.52
N ALA A 102 13.35 29.80 6.56
CA ALA A 102 13.14 29.36 7.94
C ALA A 102 11.95 28.39 8.10
N LYS A 103 10.94 28.49 7.22
CA LYS A 103 9.80 27.57 7.20
C LYS A 103 10.22 26.15 6.81
N SER A 104 11.13 26.03 5.85
CA SER A 104 11.65 24.72 5.42
C SER A 104 12.46 24.07 6.53
N GLU A 105 13.30 24.84 7.21
CA GLU A 105 14.09 24.37 8.34
C GLU A 105 13.19 23.90 9.48
N THR A 106 12.20 24.72 9.84
CA THR A 106 11.22 24.39 10.90
C THR A 106 10.49 23.09 10.61
N ILE A 107 9.99 22.91 9.38
CA ILE A 107 9.27 21.68 9.01
C ILE A 107 10.23 20.48 9.02
N TYR A 108 11.43 20.65 8.46
CA TYR A 108 12.44 19.59 8.43
C TYR A 108 12.79 19.10 9.85
N ASP A 109 13.07 20.03 10.76
CA ASP A 109 13.47 19.72 12.13
C ASP A 109 12.31 19.10 12.91
N ARG A 110 11.07 19.57 12.69
CA ARG A 110 9.88 18.95 13.27
C ARG A 110 9.68 17.52 12.80
N LEU A 111 9.87 17.25 11.50
CA LEU A 111 9.80 15.89 10.95
C LEU A 111 10.90 14.99 11.54
N SER A 112 12.11 15.52 11.71
CA SER A 112 13.22 14.82 12.36
C SER A 112 12.87 14.44 13.80
N GLN A 113 12.31 15.38 14.56
CA GLN A 113 11.88 15.13 15.93
C GLN A 113 10.85 14.00 15.99
N LEU A 114 9.77 14.11 15.21
CA LEU A 114 8.69 13.11 15.14
C LEU A 114 9.21 11.71 14.81
N ALA A 115 10.19 11.58 13.92
CA ALA A 115 10.78 10.29 13.57
C ALA A 115 11.57 9.65 14.73
N THR A 116 12.08 10.46 15.65
CA THR A 116 12.89 10.02 16.81
C THR A 116 12.10 9.89 18.11
N GLU A 117 10.82 10.25 18.12
CA GLU A 117 9.98 10.15 19.32
C GLU A 117 9.90 8.69 19.82
N LYS A 118 9.91 8.52 21.15
CA LYS A 118 9.89 7.21 21.80
C LYS A 118 8.65 6.39 21.42
N ASN A 119 7.51 7.06 21.26
CA ASN A 119 6.21 6.47 20.95
C ASN A 119 5.86 6.54 19.45
N ALA A 120 6.86 6.81 18.59
CA ALA A 120 6.68 6.84 17.14
C ALA A 120 6.17 5.49 16.62
N ILE A 121 5.03 5.51 15.92
CA ILE A 121 4.49 4.33 15.23
C ILE A 121 5.29 4.13 13.95
N ARG A 122 6.06 3.05 13.88
CA ARG A 122 6.96 2.75 12.76
C ARG A 122 6.33 1.77 11.78
N ALA A 123 6.51 2.04 10.49
CA ALA A 123 6.14 1.18 9.38
C ALA A 123 7.33 1.07 8.42
N GLY A 124 8.13 0.01 8.57
CA GLY A 124 9.41 -0.10 7.88
C GLY A 124 10.40 0.98 8.33
N SER A 125 11.01 1.69 7.37
CA SER A 125 11.97 2.77 7.65
C SER A 125 11.33 4.12 7.93
N TYR A 126 10.00 4.16 8.00
CA TYR A 126 9.23 5.38 8.14
C TYR A 126 8.43 5.40 9.44
N THR A 127 8.23 6.60 9.96
CA THR A 127 7.38 6.88 11.11
C THR A 127 6.08 7.50 10.64
N MET A 128 4.96 6.94 11.08
CA MET A 128 3.64 7.53 10.88
C MET A 128 3.52 8.84 11.66
N ILE A 129 2.97 9.86 11.01
CA ILE A 129 2.74 11.18 11.61
C ILE A 129 1.25 11.51 11.56
N ASP A 130 0.82 12.39 12.46
CA ASP A 130 -0.58 12.81 12.51
C ASP A 130 -1.02 13.46 11.18
N GLU A 131 -2.31 13.34 10.89
CA GLU A 131 -2.87 13.79 9.62
C GLU A 131 -2.63 15.28 9.36
N THR A 132 -2.77 16.13 10.38
CA THR A 132 -2.63 17.58 10.23
C THR A 132 -1.19 17.97 9.89
N THR A 133 -0.23 17.45 10.64
CA THR A 133 1.20 17.69 10.38
C THR A 133 1.63 17.09 9.04
N GLY A 134 1.20 15.85 8.78
CA GLY A 134 1.53 15.12 7.56
C GLY A 134 1.01 15.80 6.30
N TRP A 135 -0.27 16.18 6.29
CA TRP A 135 -0.87 16.91 5.17
C TRP A 135 -0.18 18.25 4.90
N ARG A 136 0.09 19.04 5.95
CA ARG A 136 0.75 20.34 5.82
C ARG A 136 2.17 20.20 5.27
N ALA A 137 2.95 19.27 5.80
CA ALA A 137 4.30 19.01 5.32
C ALA A 137 4.28 18.49 3.87
N TYR A 138 3.36 17.58 3.55
CA TYR A 138 3.20 17.04 2.21
C TYR A 138 2.86 18.14 1.18
N LEU A 139 1.89 19.00 1.47
CA LEU A 139 1.53 20.13 0.61
C LEU A 139 2.69 21.10 0.40
N TYR A 140 3.44 21.41 1.46
CA TYR A 140 4.61 22.27 1.35
C TYR A 140 5.70 21.63 0.47
N GLY A 141 5.96 20.33 0.64
CA GLY A 141 6.86 19.58 -0.24
C GLY A 141 6.42 19.61 -1.70
N LYS A 142 5.11 19.48 -1.98
CA LYS A 142 4.58 19.61 -3.36
C LYS A 142 4.85 21.00 -3.95
N GLN A 143 4.74 22.05 -3.15
CA GLN A 143 5.03 23.42 -3.61
C GLN A 143 6.51 23.59 -3.97
N ILE A 144 7.41 23.03 -3.15
CA ILE A 144 8.85 23.02 -3.43
C ILE A 144 9.14 22.25 -4.71
N THR A 145 8.63 21.02 -4.85
CA THR A 145 8.82 20.22 -6.06
C THR A 145 8.37 20.96 -7.30
N LYS A 146 7.17 21.57 -7.25
CA LYS A 146 6.66 22.37 -8.38
C LYS A 146 7.54 23.57 -8.72
N ALA A 147 8.08 24.26 -7.71
CA ALA A 147 8.96 25.40 -7.92
C ALA A 147 10.27 24.97 -8.58
N LEU A 148 10.87 23.88 -8.10
CA LEU A 148 12.10 23.31 -8.67
C LEU A 148 11.90 22.80 -10.10
N ASP A 149 10.74 22.23 -10.42
CA ASP A 149 10.42 21.76 -11.78
C ASP A 149 10.16 22.92 -12.77
N SER A 150 9.98 24.14 -12.27
CA SER A 150 9.70 25.34 -13.10
C SER A 150 10.93 26.24 -13.32
N GLU A 151 12.07 25.89 -12.73
CA GLU A 151 13.37 26.52 -12.98
C GLU A 151 14.08 25.88 -14.17
#